data_AF-A0A0Q0X5C9-F1
#
_entry.id   AF-A0A0Q0X5C9-F1
#
_cell.length_a   1.000
_cell.length_b   1.000
_cell.length_c   1.000
_cell.angle_alpha   90.00
_cell.angle_beta   90.00
_cell.angle_gamma   90.00
#
_symmetry.space_group_name_H-M   'P 1'
#
loop_
_entity.id
_entity.type
_entity.pdbx_description
1 polymer ?
#
loop_
_entity_poly.entity_id
_entity_poly.type
_entity_poly.pdbx_seq_one_letter_code
_entity_poly.pdbx_strand_id
1 'polypeptide(L)'
;MNAIDLLKTDHEKVKGILSPLSDSTDRAVKKRMELLEKLELEVSIHTQLEEKILYPAYKTARGKAEAEMYYEAKEEHRTVDSLVLPNHKDTDPTSPEFAGRVKVIKELLEHHIEEEEMFPHAKKILGKAKLDELGDQMLTLKTSLKKSMTPSKAA
;
A
#
# COMPACT_ATOMS: atom_id res chain seq x y z
N MET A 1 -15.24 11.37 3.52
CA MET A 1 -13.95 11.03 2.89
C MET A 1 -14.27 9.99 1.83
N ASN A 2 -14.00 10.26 0.55
CA ASN A 2 -14.29 9.29 -0.52
C ASN A 2 -13.14 8.26 -0.65
N ALA A 3 -13.33 7.25 -1.51
CA ALA A 3 -12.33 6.20 -1.75
C ALA A 3 -10.93 6.73 -2.10
N ILE A 4 -10.83 7.72 -2.99
CA ILE A 4 -9.54 8.26 -3.43
C ILE A 4 -8.88 9.09 -2.34
N ASP A 5 -9.65 9.89 -1.60
CA ASP A 5 -9.12 10.66 -0.48
C ASP A 5 -8.55 9.73 0.62
N LEU A 6 -9.20 8.58 0.83
CA LEU A 6 -8.74 7.55 1.76
C LEU A 6 -7.42 6.92 1.29
N LEU A 7 -7.31 6.54 0.02
CA LEU A 7 -6.09 5.94 -0.53
C LEU A 7 -4.91 6.92 -0.54
N LYS A 8 -5.15 8.19 -0.88
CA LYS A 8 -4.13 9.24 -0.74
C LYS A 8 -3.64 9.40 0.70
N THR A 9 -4.55 9.28 1.68
CA THR A 9 -4.15 9.29 3.09
C THR A 9 -3.27 8.10 3.45
N ASP A 10 -3.51 6.93 2.84
CA ASP A 10 -2.64 5.76 3.01
C ASP A 10 -1.27 5.95 2.35
N HIS A 11 -1.22 6.53 1.15
CA HIS A 11 0.04 6.87 0.49
C HIS A 11 0.93 7.77 1.34
N GLU A 12 0.37 8.85 1.89
CA GLU A 12 1.12 9.76 2.77
C GLU A 12 1.65 9.04 4.02
N LYS A 13 0.87 8.09 4.54
CA LYS A 13 1.29 7.26 5.67
C LYS A 13 2.42 6.30 5.30
N VAL A 14 2.34 5.65 4.13
CA VAL A 14 3.39 4.77 3.60
C VAL A 14 4.68 5.56 3.37
N LYS A 15 4.62 6.71 2.69
CA LYS A 15 5.76 7.63 2.51
C LYS A 15 6.37 8.06 3.85
N GLY A 16 5.53 8.40 4.82
CA GLY A 16 5.94 8.76 6.18
C GLY A 16 6.60 7.61 6.97
N ILE A 17 6.42 6.35 6.58
CA ILE A 17 7.13 5.19 7.14
C ILE A 17 8.44 4.93 6.37
N LEU A 18 8.40 5.03 5.05
CA LEU A 18 9.54 4.77 4.16
C LEU A 18 10.70 5.73 4.40
N SER A 19 10.44 7.04 4.56
CA SER A 19 11.50 8.02 4.85
C SER A 19 12.31 7.66 6.10
N PRO A 20 11.72 7.55 7.31
CA PRO A 20 12.50 7.23 8.51
C PRO A 20 13.08 5.81 8.50
N LEU A 21 12.55 4.87 7.70
CA LEU A 21 13.12 3.54 7.52
C LEU A 21 14.39 3.62 6.65
N SER A 22 14.33 4.33 5.53
CA SER A 22 15.47 4.58 4.63
C SER A 22 16.57 5.42 5.29
N ASP A 23 16.20 6.38 6.14
CA ASP A 23 17.15 7.28 6.82
C ASP A 23 17.74 6.65 8.10
N SER A 24 17.33 5.43 8.45
CA SER A 24 17.80 4.74 9.66
C SER A 24 19.21 4.18 9.50
N THR A 25 19.96 4.12 10.61
CA THR A 25 21.29 3.48 10.66
C THR A 25 21.20 2.01 11.10
N ASP A 26 22.24 1.23 10.84
CA ASP A 26 22.41 -0.15 11.33
C ASP A 26 22.23 -0.31 12.86
N ARG A 27 22.58 0.70 13.65
CA ARG A 27 22.36 0.74 15.11
C ARG A 27 20.89 0.83 15.53
N ALA A 28 19.99 1.22 14.63
CA ALA A 28 18.59 1.49 14.93
C ALA A 28 17.68 0.25 14.76
N VAL A 29 18.19 -0.93 15.13
CA VAL A 29 17.54 -2.24 14.88
C VAL A 29 16.06 -2.25 15.29
N LYS A 30 15.76 -1.87 16.53
CA LYS A 30 14.38 -1.85 17.04
C LYS A 30 13.46 -0.98 16.17
N LYS A 31 13.91 0.23 15.81
CA LYS A 31 13.15 1.16 14.96
C LYS A 31 12.95 0.60 13.55
N ARG A 32 13.97 -0.04 12.96
CA ARG A 32 13.87 -0.69 11.65
C ARG A 32 12.79 -1.76 11.64
N MET A 33 12.78 -2.64 12.64
CA MET A 33 11.78 -3.70 12.76
C MET A 33 10.37 -3.16 12.97
N GLU A 34 10.19 -2.20 13.89
CA GLU A 34 8.89 -1.57 14.14
C GLU A 34 8.33 -0.85 12.88
N LEU A 35 9.20 -0.17 12.12
CA LEU A 35 8.80 0.48 10.88
C LEU A 35 8.46 -0.53 9.78
N LEU A 36 9.19 -1.65 9.68
CA LEU A 36 8.93 -2.69 8.70
C LEU A 36 7.60 -3.40 8.97
N GLU A 37 7.31 -3.75 10.23
CA GLU A 37 6.01 -4.34 10.63
C GLU A 37 4.86 -3.36 10.32
N LYS A 38 5.06 -2.08 10.61
CA LYS A 38 4.07 -1.05 10.29
C LYS A 38 3.88 -0.88 8.78
N LEU A 39 4.97 -0.88 8.01
CA LEU A 39 4.94 -0.76 6.56
C LEU A 39 4.14 -1.92 5.95
N GLU A 40 4.45 -3.15 6.34
CA GLU A 40 3.73 -4.34 5.89
C GLU A 40 2.24 -4.23 6.19
N LEU A 41 1.87 -3.89 7.42
CA LEU A 41 0.46 -3.75 7.79
C LEU A 41 -0.27 -2.71 6.92
N GLU A 42 0.33 -1.53 6.72
CA GLU A 42 -0.32 -0.48 5.91
C GLU A 42 -0.39 -0.85 4.43
N VAL A 43 0.68 -1.42 3.86
CA VAL A 43 0.70 -1.87 2.46
C VAL A 43 -0.32 -2.98 2.24
N SER A 44 -0.32 -4.03 3.07
CA SER A 44 -1.27 -5.16 2.93
C SER A 44 -2.73 -4.74 3.12
N ILE A 45 -3.00 -3.69 3.89
CA ILE A 45 -4.35 -3.13 3.97
C ILE A 45 -4.67 -2.34 2.70
N HIS A 46 -3.77 -1.45 2.28
CA HIS A 46 -3.95 -0.60 1.11
C HIS A 46 -4.23 -1.42 -0.16
N THR A 47 -3.39 -2.41 -0.46
CA THR A 47 -3.54 -3.28 -1.63
C THR A 47 -4.89 -4.02 -1.61
N GLN A 48 -5.35 -4.47 -0.44
CA GLN A 48 -6.66 -5.11 -0.31
C GLN A 48 -7.83 -4.16 -0.55
N LEU A 49 -7.73 -2.87 -0.19
CA LEU A 49 -8.79 -1.90 -0.47
C LEU A 49 -8.91 -1.68 -1.98
N GLU A 50 -7.79 -1.56 -2.66
CA GLU A 50 -7.77 -1.35 -4.10
C GLU A 50 -8.26 -2.58 -4.86
N GLU A 51 -7.69 -3.75 -4.57
CA GLU A 51 -8.01 -4.97 -5.30
C GLU A 51 -9.42 -5.50 -5.06
N LYS A 52 -9.97 -5.30 -3.85
CA LYS A 52 -11.31 -5.79 -3.51
C LYS A 52 -12.41 -4.78 -3.85
N ILE A 53 -12.10 -3.48 -3.91
CA ILE A 53 -13.12 -2.42 -4.01
C ILE A 53 -12.85 -1.47 -5.17
N LEU A 54 -11.71 -0.77 -5.20
CA LEU A 54 -11.47 0.25 -6.23
C LEU A 54 -11.37 -0.37 -7.63
N TYR A 55 -10.45 -1.30 -7.81
CA TYR A 55 -10.13 -1.84 -9.12
C TYR A 55 -11.30 -2.61 -9.77
N PRO A 56 -12.11 -3.41 -9.03
CA PRO A 56 -13.32 -3.99 -9.61
C PRO A 56 -14.29 -2.93 -10.13
N ALA A 57 -14.55 -1.88 -9.34
CA ALA A 57 -15.43 -0.80 -9.75
C ALA A 57 -14.88 -0.04 -10.96
N TYR A 58 -13.56 0.21 -10.97
CA TYR A 58 -12.86 0.85 -12.07
C TYR A 58 -12.94 0.04 -13.36
N LYS A 59 -12.65 -1.26 -13.29
CA LYS A 59 -12.72 -2.20 -14.42
C LYS A 59 -14.12 -2.27 -15.02
N THR A 60 -15.16 -2.29 -14.19
CA THR A 60 -16.55 -2.30 -14.67
C THR A 60 -16.91 -1.03 -15.43
N ALA A 61 -16.33 0.11 -15.06
CA ALA A 61 -16.71 1.40 -15.61
C ALA A 61 -15.87 1.86 -16.83
N ARG A 62 -14.65 1.32 -17.04
CA ARG A 62 -13.67 1.85 -18.00
C ARG A 62 -13.64 1.19 -19.40
N GLY A 63 -14.23 0.01 -19.59
CA GLY A 63 -14.06 -0.74 -20.85
C GLY A 63 -12.59 -1.18 -21.09
N LYS A 64 -12.24 -1.65 -22.29
CA LYS A 64 -10.92 -2.28 -22.60
C LYS A 64 -9.71 -1.34 -22.58
N ALA A 65 -9.90 -0.02 -22.52
CA ALA A 65 -8.87 0.92 -22.97
C ALA A 65 -7.65 1.05 -22.04
N GLU A 66 -7.70 0.58 -20.79
CA GLU A 66 -6.57 0.73 -19.86
C GLU A 66 -6.42 -0.49 -18.93
N ALA A 67 -6.55 -1.68 -19.53
CA ALA A 67 -6.31 -2.94 -18.84
C ALA A 67 -4.85 -3.11 -18.41
N GLU A 68 -3.90 -2.59 -19.18
CA GLU A 68 -2.45 -2.69 -18.90
C GLU A 68 -2.09 -2.07 -17.55
N MET A 69 -2.43 -0.79 -17.33
CA MET A 69 -2.22 -0.09 -16.06
C MET A 69 -2.84 -0.82 -14.85
N TYR A 70 -4.00 -1.44 -15.02
CA TYR A 70 -4.59 -2.26 -13.96
C TYR A 70 -3.77 -3.52 -13.65
N TYR A 71 -3.26 -4.21 -14.69
CA TYR A 71 -2.45 -5.40 -14.51
C TYR A 71 -1.04 -5.07 -14.00
N GLU A 72 -0.49 -3.93 -14.40
CA GLU A 72 0.77 -3.39 -13.91
C GLU A 72 0.72 -3.13 -12.40
N ALA A 73 -0.26 -2.34 -11.92
CA ALA A 73 -0.45 -2.10 -10.49
C ALA A 73 -0.60 -3.40 -9.67
N LYS A 74 -1.30 -4.40 -10.22
CA LYS A 74 -1.43 -5.71 -9.60
C LYS A 74 -0.12 -6.49 -9.52
N GLU A 75 0.73 -6.41 -10.54
CA GLU A 75 2.04 -7.06 -10.52
C GLU A 75 3.01 -6.33 -9.58
N GLU A 76 2.93 -5.00 -9.46
CA GLU A 76 3.66 -4.24 -8.44
C GLU A 76 3.26 -4.68 -7.02
N HIS A 77 1.97 -4.77 -6.72
CA HIS A 77 1.47 -5.30 -5.44
C HIS A 77 2.02 -6.70 -5.15
N ARG A 78 1.87 -7.62 -6.12
CA ARG A 78 2.37 -8.99 -5.97
C ARG A 78 3.87 -9.01 -5.71
N THR A 79 4.63 -8.15 -6.37
CA THR A 79 6.08 -8.04 -6.20
C THR A 79 6.43 -7.60 -4.79
N VAL A 80 5.78 -6.55 -4.27
CA VAL A 80 6.01 -6.07 -2.91
C VAL A 80 5.60 -7.10 -1.86
N ASP A 81 4.39 -7.64 -1.97
CA ASP A 81 3.81 -8.56 -0.96
C ASP A 81 4.46 -9.94 -0.97
N SER A 82 4.76 -10.49 -2.15
CA SER A 82 5.22 -11.89 -2.26
C SER A 82 6.73 -12.03 -2.26
N LEU A 83 7.47 -10.98 -2.62
CA LEU A 83 8.93 -11.04 -2.75
C LEU A 83 9.61 -10.07 -1.81
N VAL A 84 9.28 -8.79 -1.88
CA VAL A 84 10.11 -7.76 -1.23
C VAL A 84 9.91 -7.77 0.30
N LEU A 85 8.67 -7.73 0.79
CA LEU A 85 8.39 -7.72 2.23
C LEU A 85 8.85 -9.00 2.96
N PRO A 86 8.58 -10.22 2.45
CA PRO A 86 9.08 -11.45 3.09
C PRO A 86 10.61 -11.48 3.17
N ASN A 87 11.27 -11.11 2.08
CA ASN A 87 12.72 -11.01 2.03
C ASN A 87 13.27 -10.04 3.10
N HIS A 88 12.66 -8.87 3.29
CA HIS A 88 13.11 -7.94 4.34
C HIS A 88 13.03 -8.53 5.75
N LYS A 89 11.99 -9.32 6.05
CA LYS A 89 11.83 -9.96 7.36
C LYS A 89 12.91 -11.00 7.65
N ASP A 90 13.38 -11.67 6.60
CA ASP A 90 14.43 -12.70 6.69
C ASP A 90 15.85 -12.11 6.58
N THR A 91 16.00 -10.78 6.53
CA THR A 91 17.29 -10.10 6.44
C THR A 91 17.75 -9.58 7.79
N ASP A 92 19.03 -9.75 8.11
CA ASP A 92 19.63 -9.13 9.31
C ASP A 92 19.48 -7.60 9.22
N PRO A 93 18.75 -6.95 10.15
CA PRO A 93 18.49 -5.51 10.12
C PRO A 93 19.75 -4.67 10.38
N THR A 94 20.88 -5.26 10.75
CA THR A 94 22.18 -4.57 10.87
C THR A 94 23.01 -4.62 9.59
N SER A 95 22.63 -5.44 8.62
CA SER A 95 23.41 -5.68 7.40
C SER A 95 23.29 -4.55 6.37
N PRO A 96 24.30 -4.34 5.50
CA PRO A 96 24.18 -3.51 4.31
C PRO A 96 23.11 -4.01 3.34
N GLU A 97 22.87 -5.32 3.30
CA GLU A 97 21.82 -5.93 2.48
C GLU A 97 20.44 -5.40 2.87
N PHE A 98 20.15 -5.27 4.17
CA PHE A 98 18.89 -4.68 4.64
C PHE A 98 18.70 -3.26 4.13
N ALA A 99 19.75 -2.42 4.20
CA ALA A 99 19.67 -1.06 3.70
C ALA A 99 19.45 -1.00 2.18
N GLY A 100 20.10 -1.89 1.43
CA GLY A 100 19.87 -2.04 -0.01
C GLY A 100 18.44 -2.43 -0.34
N ARG A 101 17.89 -3.42 0.39
CA ARG A 101 16.49 -3.86 0.23
C ARG A 101 15.51 -2.72 0.57
N VAL A 102 15.76 -1.95 1.64
CA VAL A 102 14.93 -0.81 2.05
C VAL A 102 14.88 0.26 0.95
N LYS A 103 16.00 0.49 0.27
CA LYS A 103 16.04 1.41 -0.86
C LYS A 103 15.15 0.92 -2.01
N VAL A 104 15.21 -0.36 -2.34
CA VAL A 104 14.39 -0.96 -3.42
C VAL A 104 12.90 -0.90 -3.10
N ILE A 105 12.47 -1.28 -1.88
CA ILE A 105 11.04 -1.21 -1.54
C ILE A 105 10.53 0.23 -1.54
N LYS A 106 11.37 1.20 -1.14
CA LYS A 106 11.01 2.61 -1.21
C LYS A 106 10.79 3.05 -2.66
N GLU A 107 11.71 2.73 -3.56
CA GLU A 107 11.58 3.07 -4.98
C GLU A 107 10.34 2.44 -5.61
N LEU A 108 10.07 1.16 -5.36
CA LEU A 108 8.88 0.46 -5.87
C LEU A 108 7.56 1.08 -5.36
N LEU A 109 7.49 1.38 -4.06
CA LEU A 109 6.26 1.96 -3.48
C LEU A 109 6.07 3.43 -3.84
N GLU A 110 7.15 4.22 -3.93
CA GLU A 110 7.06 5.61 -4.40
C GLU A 110 6.66 5.65 -5.88
N HIS A 111 7.19 4.76 -6.71
CA HIS A 111 6.79 4.61 -8.10
C HIS A 111 5.30 4.26 -8.22
N HIS A 112 4.84 3.23 -7.52
CA HIS A 112 3.42 2.86 -7.48
C HIS A 112 2.51 4.05 -7.10
N ILE A 113 2.88 4.80 -6.04
CA ILE A 113 2.13 5.97 -5.60
C ILE A 113 2.13 7.09 -6.66
N GLU A 114 3.23 7.25 -7.40
CA GLU A 114 3.31 8.20 -8.50
C GLU A 114 2.51 7.72 -9.72
N GLU A 115 2.47 6.41 -10.02
CA GLU A 115 1.70 5.82 -11.12
C GLU A 115 0.18 5.79 -10.90
N GLU A 116 -0.28 6.01 -9.66
CA GLU A 116 -1.69 6.22 -9.33
C GLU A 116 -2.29 7.53 -9.93
N GLU A 117 -1.69 8.06 -11.00
CA GLU A 117 -2.27 8.93 -12.02
C GLU A 117 -3.60 8.40 -12.60
N MET A 118 -3.98 7.15 -12.33
CA MET A 118 -5.34 6.66 -12.58
C MET A 118 -6.42 7.34 -11.72
N PHE A 119 -6.08 7.95 -10.58
CA PHE A 119 -7.05 8.57 -9.68
C PHE A 119 -7.86 9.71 -10.30
N PRO A 120 -7.27 10.71 -10.98
CA PRO A 120 -8.02 11.68 -11.78
C PRO A 120 -9.02 11.03 -12.74
N HIS A 121 -8.61 9.93 -13.39
CA HIS A 121 -9.46 9.22 -14.32
C HIS A 121 -10.59 8.44 -13.63
N ALA A 122 -10.28 7.76 -12.52
CA ALA A 122 -11.25 7.10 -11.65
C ALA A 122 -12.28 8.09 -11.11
N LYS A 123 -11.86 9.31 -10.74
CA LYS A 123 -12.79 10.41 -10.37
C LYS A 123 -13.77 10.74 -11.48
N LYS A 124 -13.28 10.85 -12.72
CA LYS A 124 -14.11 11.21 -13.88
C LYS A 124 -15.13 10.11 -14.20
N ILE A 125 -14.73 8.85 -14.15
CA ILE A 125 -15.57 7.73 -14.58
C ILE A 125 -16.54 7.26 -13.50
N LEU A 126 -16.07 7.13 -12.25
CA LEU A 126 -16.93 6.64 -11.16
C LEU A 126 -17.85 7.75 -10.67
N GLY A 127 -17.41 9.01 -10.75
CA GLY A 127 -18.16 10.16 -10.27
C GLY A 127 -18.26 10.20 -8.73
N LYS A 128 -18.76 11.33 -8.22
CA LYS A 128 -18.77 11.61 -6.77
C LYS A 128 -19.55 10.58 -5.96
N ALA A 129 -20.80 10.31 -6.36
CA ALA A 129 -21.69 9.44 -5.59
C ALA A 129 -21.13 8.02 -5.44
N LYS A 130 -20.54 7.46 -6.51
CA LYS A 130 -19.93 6.13 -6.44
C LYS A 130 -18.66 6.13 -5.59
N LEU A 131 -17.82 7.14 -5.71
CA LEU A 131 -16.60 7.25 -4.90
C LEU A 131 -16.89 7.42 -3.40
N ASP A 132 -17.97 8.11 -3.05
CA ASP A 132 -18.43 8.21 -1.66
C ASP A 132 -18.88 6.82 -1.14
N GLU A 133 -19.70 6.09 -1.91
CA GLU A 133 -20.14 4.71 -1.59
C GLU A 133 -18.95 3.75 -1.41
N LEU A 134 -17.99 3.78 -2.34
CA LEU A 134 -16.78 2.95 -2.27
C LEU A 134 -15.91 3.33 -1.07
N GLY A 135 -15.87 4.62 -0.72
CA GLY A 135 -15.16 5.12 0.47
C GLY A 135 -15.70 4.51 1.76
N ASP A 136 -17.02 4.43 1.91
CA ASP A 136 -17.66 3.80 3.08
C ASP A 136 -17.38 2.29 3.16
N GLN A 137 -17.40 1.60 2.02
CA GLN A 137 -17.04 0.18 1.92
C GLN A 137 -15.57 -0.03 2.31
N MET A 138 -14.66 0.80 1.79
CA MET A 138 -13.23 0.74 2.11
C MET A 138 -12.97 1.01 3.58
N LEU A 139 -13.63 2.00 4.18
CA LEU A 139 -13.45 2.30 5.59
C LEU A 139 -13.89 1.14 6.49
N THR A 140 -15.01 0.50 6.13
CA THR A 140 -15.51 -0.71 6.81
C THR A 140 -14.50 -1.86 6.71
N LEU A 141 -14.04 -2.16 5.49
CA LEU A 141 -13.05 -3.22 5.26
C LEU A 141 -11.73 -2.92 5.98
N LYS A 142 -11.21 -1.70 5.87
CA LYS A 142 -9.99 -1.24 6.54
C LYS A 142 -10.05 -1.43 8.04
N THR A 143 -11.19 -1.09 8.66
CA THR A 143 -11.39 -1.27 10.11
C THR A 143 -11.37 -2.74 10.50
N SER A 144 -12.03 -3.60 9.70
CA SER A 144 -12.01 -5.05 9.88
C SER A 144 -10.60 -5.63 9.76
N LEU A 145 -9.87 -5.26 8.69
CA LEU A 145 -8.51 -5.72 8.43
C LEU A 145 -7.54 -5.28 9.53
N LYS A 146 -7.61 -4.03 9.98
CA LYS A 146 -6.80 -3.56 11.12
C LYS A 146 -7.04 -4.38 12.37
N LYS A 147 -8.29 -4.75 12.65
CA LYS A 147 -8.63 -5.58 13.82
C LYS A 147 -8.11 -7.02 13.68
N SER A 148 -8.13 -7.59 12.48
CA SER A 148 -7.67 -8.97 12.26
C SER A 148 -6.16 -9.10 12.11
N MET A 149 -5.49 -8.08 11.56
CA MET A 149 -4.05 -8.13 11.23
C MET A 149 -3.18 -7.50 12.32
N THR A 150 -3.74 -6.69 13.22
CA THR A 150 -3.01 -6.31 14.43
C THR A 150 -3.10 -7.47 15.41
N PRO A 151 -1.97 -8.09 15.82
CA PRO A 151 -2.01 -9.12 16.84
C PRO A 151 -2.70 -8.58 18.09
N SER A 152 -3.73 -9.27 18.57
CA SER A 152 -4.34 -8.96 19.85
C SER A 152 -3.22 -8.97 20.88
N LYS A 153 -2.97 -7.84 21.55
CA LYS A 153 -2.25 -7.84 22.82
C LYS A 153 -3.13 -8.56 23.82
N ALA A 154 -3.18 -9.89 23.76
CA ALA A 154 -3.64 -10.70 24.86
C ALA A 154 -2.66 -10.44 26.01
N ALA A 155 -3.20 -9.82 27.06
CA ALA A 155 -2.51 -9.50 28.31
C ALA A 155 -2.07 -10.75 29.05
#